data_AF-X1MA85-F1
#
_entry.id   AF-X1MA85-F1
#
_cell.length_a   1.000
_cell.length_b   1.000
_cell.length_c   1.000
_cell.angle_alpha   90.00
_cell.angle_beta   90.00
_cell.angle_gamma   90.00
#
_symmetry.space_group_name_H-M   'P 1'
#
loop_
_entity.id
_entity.type
_entity.pdbx_description
1 polymer ?
#
loop_
_entity_poly.entity_id
_entity_poly.type
_entity_poly.pdbx_seq_one_letter_code
_entity_poly.pdbx_strand_id
1 'polypeptide(L)'
;MSINTEPLRRILELEHKKGYADSAVIGGLDRFLGHWANQAIESITNPQLLSRFHKLHLVSPNYASLSKQQRKQWIDDTLNFLTEVEHVEAEKGGAKLTLMASKPSSVARGHRAMAHQSIDSPITVIKGISSSLATKFNKLGVKTVRNLLYFFPHRHLDYSQRKSISQLTE
;
A
#
# COMPACT_ATOMS: atom_id res chain seq x y z
N MET A 1 -2.65 16.71 3.89
CA MET A 1 -2.15 15.90 2.76
C MET A 1 -1.36 14.77 3.39
N SER A 2 -1.81 13.53 3.23
CA SER A 2 -1.19 12.34 3.82
C SER A 2 0.05 11.94 3.03
N ILE A 3 1.12 11.57 3.70
CA ILE A 3 2.32 11.02 3.07
C ILE A 3 1.95 9.67 2.45
N ASN A 4 2.21 9.49 1.14
CA ASN A 4 1.99 8.19 0.50
C ASN A 4 3.12 7.21 0.88
N THR A 5 2.97 6.51 2.00
CA THR A 5 3.95 5.52 2.53
C THR A 5 3.87 4.16 1.84
N GLU A 6 2.72 3.82 1.26
CA GLU A 6 2.41 2.54 0.61
C GLU A 6 3.43 2.10 -0.47
N PRO A 7 3.86 2.97 -1.42
CA PRO A 7 4.79 2.55 -2.46
C PRO A 7 6.16 2.18 -1.90
N LEU A 8 6.65 2.95 -0.92
CA LEU A 8 7.95 2.71 -0.30
C LEU A 8 7.93 1.40 0.50
N ARG A 9 6.88 1.17 1.30
CA ARG A 9 6.69 -0.07 2.05
C ARG A 9 6.73 -1.31 1.16
N ARG A 10 5.98 -1.27 0.04
CA ARG A 10 5.91 -2.39 -0.91
C ARG A 10 7.27 -2.70 -1.53
N ILE A 11 8.05 -1.67 -1.84
CA ILE A 11 9.38 -1.82 -2.42
C ILE A 11 10.37 -2.40 -1.40
N LEU A 12 10.33 -1.96 -0.14
CA LEU A 12 11.16 -2.54 0.94
C LEU A 12 10.82 -4.00 1.19
N GLU A 13 9.55 -4.39 1.15
CA GLU A 13 9.11 -5.79 1.28
C GLU A 13 9.61 -6.67 0.13
N LEU A 14 9.59 -6.15 -1.11
CA LEU A 14 10.13 -6.85 -2.28
C LEU A 14 11.65 -7.02 -2.16
N GLU A 15 12.33 -6.02 -1.63
CA GLU A 15 13.77 -6.04 -1.41
C GLU A 15 14.17 -7.05 -0.32
N HIS A 16 13.40 -7.12 0.78
CA HIS A 16 13.55 -8.16 1.80
C HIS A 16 13.40 -9.57 1.18
N LYS A 17 12.37 -9.78 0.34
CA LYS A 17 12.17 -11.06 -0.36
C LYS A 17 13.27 -11.40 -1.35
N LYS A 18 13.90 -10.41 -1.97
CA LYS A 18 15.03 -10.57 -2.91
C LYS A 18 16.40 -10.66 -2.21
N GLY A 19 16.45 -10.61 -0.88
CA GLY A 19 17.69 -10.73 -0.12
C GLY A 19 18.62 -9.52 -0.26
N TYR A 20 18.05 -8.30 -0.34
CA TYR A 20 18.79 -7.04 -0.28
C TYR A 20 19.73 -6.79 -1.47
N ALA A 21 19.29 -7.18 -2.67
CA ALA A 21 20.09 -7.20 -3.90
C ALA A 21 20.07 -5.88 -4.71
N ASP A 22 19.37 -4.84 -4.26
CA ASP A 22 19.12 -3.57 -4.96
C ASP A 22 18.51 -3.79 -6.37
N SER A 23 17.57 -4.74 -6.46
CA SER A 23 16.96 -5.16 -7.72
C SER A 23 15.43 -5.11 -7.67
N ALA A 24 14.85 -4.55 -6.60
CA ALA A 24 13.41 -4.40 -6.47
C ALA A 24 12.80 -3.42 -7.50
N VAL A 25 13.55 -2.42 -7.96
CA VAL A 25 13.05 -1.35 -8.86
C VAL A 25 13.93 -1.19 -10.09
N ILE A 26 13.32 -0.91 -11.24
CA ILE A 26 14.02 -0.59 -12.50
C ILE A 26 14.78 0.72 -12.30
N GLY A 27 16.12 0.63 -12.19
CA GLY A 27 17.00 1.78 -11.96
C GLY A 27 17.51 1.95 -10.53
N GLY A 28 17.27 0.98 -9.64
CA GLY A 28 17.82 0.96 -8.27
C GLY A 28 16.95 1.70 -7.24
N LEU A 29 17.12 1.35 -5.97
CA LEU A 29 16.40 1.96 -4.85
C LEU A 29 16.71 3.44 -4.68
N ASP A 30 17.95 3.85 -4.95
CA ASP A 30 18.41 5.24 -4.76
C ASP A 30 17.62 6.24 -5.63
N ARG A 31 17.33 5.87 -6.90
CA ARG A 31 16.51 6.71 -7.79
C ARG A 31 15.06 6.82 -7.34
N PHE A 32 14.50 5.71 -6.86
CA PHE A 32 13.14 5.70 -6.32
C PHE A 32 13.04 6.58 -5.07
N LEU A 33 13.98 6.43 -4.14
CA LEU A 33 14.04 7.18 -2.91
C LEU A 33 14.18 8.68 -3.17
N GLY A 34 14.98 9.10 -4.15
CA GLY A 34 15.07 10.52 -4.54
C GLY A 34 13.72 11.09 -5.01
N HIS A 35 12.97 10.36 -5.84
CA HIS A 35 11.66 10.82 -6.31
C HIS A 35 10.62 10.83 -5.18
N TRP A 36 10.59 9.77 -4.37
CA TRP A 36 9.68 9.66 -3.24
C TRP A 36 9.99 10.70 -2.15
N ALA A 37 11.27 10.98 -1.89
CA ALA A 37 11.68 11.96 -0.90
C ALA A 37 11.24 13.38 -1.28
N ASN A 38 11.34 13.76 -2.54
CA ASN A 38 10.83 15.05 -3.01
C ASN A 38 9.31 15.19 -2.76
N GLN A 39 8.54 14.14 -3.03
CA GLN A 39 7.09 14.12 -2.76
C GLN A 39 6.77 14.11 -1.25
N ALA A 40 7.58 13.40 -0.46
CA ALA A 40 7.40 13.30 0.98
C ALA A 40 7.73 14.61 1.69
N ILE A 41 8.82 15.31 1.32
CA ILE A 41 9.22 16.60 1.93
C ILE A 41 8.11 17.65 1.75
N GLU A 42 7.46 17.70 0.59
CA GLU A 42 6.34 18.61 0.33
C GLU A 42 5.09 18.28 1.16
N SER A 43 4.94 17.01 1.55
CA SER A 43 3.78 16.50 2.28
C SER A 43 3.98 16.50 3.81
N ILE A 44 5.23 16.40 4.29
CA ILE A 44 5.55 16.35 5.72
C ILE A 44 5.44 17.77 6.32
N THR A 45 4.33 18.04 7.01
CA THR A 45 4.15 19.29 7.77
C THR A 45 4.76 19.22 9.19
N ASN A 46 5.22 18.05 9.66
CA ASN A 46 5.70 17.86 11.04
C ASN A 46 7.25 17.98 11.14
N PRO A 47 7.79 18.93 11.93
CA PRO A 47 9.24 19.12 12.07
C PRO A 47 9.98 17.94 12.72
N GLN A 48 9.31 17.14 13.56
CA GLN A 48 9.91 15.92 14.15
C GLN A 48 10.07 14.79 13.12
N LEU A 49 9.14 14.70 12.16
CA LEU A 49 9.22 13.72 11.09
C LEU A 49 10.31 14.13 10.08
N LEU A 50 10.44 15.42 9.77
CA LEU A 50 11.53 15.94 8.93
C LEU A 50 12.91 15.67 9.54
N SER A 51 13.10 15.88 10.84
CA SER A 51 14.41 15.62 11.47
C SER A 51 14.80 14.14 11.41
N ARG A 52 13.85 13.21 11.60
CA ARG A 52 14.09 11.77 11.42
C ARG A 52 14.28 11.38 9.96
N PHE A 53 13.56 12.01 9.04
CA PHE A 53 13.73 11.82 7.60
C PHE A 53 15.15 12.16 7.15
N HIS A 54 15.69 13.28 7.63
CA HIS A 54 17.07 13.68 7.39
C HIS A 54 18.07 12.74 8.09
N LYS A 55 17.78 12.27 9.30
CA LYS A 55 18.64 11.34 10.05
C LYS A 55 18.80 9.98 9.37
N LEU A 56 17.77 9.51 8.68
CA LEU A 56 17.77 8.24 7.96
C LEU A 56 18.38 8.33 6.54
N HIS A 57 18.87 9.52 6.15
CA HIS A 57 19.49 9.77 4.85
C HIS A 57 18.60 9.39 3.65
N LEU A 58 17.26 9.54 3.75
CA LEU A 58 16.36 9.24 2.63
C LEU A 58 16.47 10.23 1.46
N VAL A 59 17.09 11.39 1.67
CA VAL A 59 17.28 12.45 0.66
C VAL A 59 18.45 12.15 -0.28
N SER A 60 19.46 11.42 0.19
CA SER A 60 20.62 11.01 -0.58
C SER A 60 21.13 9.63 -0.12
N PRO A 61 20.31 8.58 -0.29
CA PRO A 61 20.71 7.25 0.06
C PRO A 61 21.78 6.78 -0.92
N ASN A 62 22.84 6.20 -0.38
CA ASN A 62 23.80 5.41 -1.14
C ASN A 62 23.54 3.93 -0.84
N TYR A 63 22.29 3.51 -1.01
CA TYR A 63 21.85 2.15 -0.69
C TYR A 63 22.62 1.14 -1.54
N ALA A 64 22.95 1.51 -2.78
CA ALA A 64 23.79 0.72 -3.68
C ALA A 64 25.21 0.47 -3.12
N SER A 65 25.82 1.39 -2.36
CA SER A 65 27.17 1.18 -1.82
C SER A 65 27.21 0.43 -0.48
N LEU A 66 26.07 0.19 0.17
CA LEU A 66 26.01 -0.47 1.47
C LEU A 66 26.21 -1.99 1.36
N SER A 67 26.83 -2.58 2.38
CA SER A 67 26.91 -4.04 2.51
C SER A 67 25.53 -4.64 2.80
N LYS A 68 25.32 -5.92 2.49
CA LYS A 68 24.02 -6.60 2.71
C LYS A 68 23.52 -6.52 4.17
N GLN A 69 24.44 -6.56 5.14
CA GLN A 69 24.12 -6.43 6.57
C GLN A 69 23.62 -5.03 6.91
N GLN A 70 24.29 -3.99 6.38
CA GLN A 70 23.89 -2.60 6.57
C GLN A 70 22.58 -2.28 5.85
N ARG A 71 22.34 -2.86 4.66
CA ARG A 71 21.06 -2.73 3.94
C ARG A 71 19.89 -3.27 4.75
N LYS A 72 20.09 -4.42 5.41
CA LYS A 72 19.07 -4.99 6.30
C LYS A 72 18.73 -4.06 7.47
N GLN A 73 19.74 -3.55 8.17
CA GLN A 73 19.53 -2.60 9.27
C GLN A 73 18.83 -1.33 8.79
N TRP A 74 19.25 -0.80 7.64
CA TRP A 74 18.63 0.39 7.06
C TRP A 74 17.15 0.14 6.67
N ILE A 75 16.82 -1.03 6.13
CA ILE A 75 15.43 -1.38 5.82
C ILE A 75 14.60 -1.53 7.09
N ASP A 76 15.13 -2.18 8.12
CA ASP A 76 14.41 -2.34 9.39
C ASP A 76 14.16 -0.97 10.05
N ASP A 77 15.15 -0.07 10.04
CA ASP A 77 15.02 1.29 10.57
C ASP A 77 14.03 2.15 9.78
N THR A 78 14.02 2.02 8.45
CA THR A 78 13.08 2.75 7.58
C THR A 78 11.64 2.23 7.71
N LEU A 79 11.44 0.92 7.85
CA LEU A 79 10.12 0.35 8.15
C LEU A 79 9.60 0.81 9.51
N ASN A 80 10.45 0.83 10.53
CA ASN A 80 10.08 1.35 11.85
C ASN A 80 9.68 2.83 11.78
N PHE A 81 10.41 3.64 11.01
CA PHE A 81 10.04 5.04 10.78
C PHE A 81 8.71 5.20 10.05
N LEU A 82 8.44 4.42 9.00
CA LEU A 82 7.16 4.47 8.30
C LEU A 82 5.99 4.15 9.24
N THR A 83 6.19 3.16 10.13
CA THR A 83 5.18 2.79 11.13
C THR A 83 4.92 3.96 12.09
N GLU A 84 5.97 4.65 12.54
CA GLU A 84 5.86 5.85 13.39
C GLU A 84 5.15 7.01 12.67
N VAL A 85 5.42 7.21 11.38
CA VAL A 85 4.76 8.24 10.56
C VAL A 85 3.25 7.96 10.45
N GLU A 86 2.85 6.71 10.22
CA GLU A 86 1.45 6.29 10.20
C GLU A 86 0.76 6.55 11.55
N HIS A 87 1.45 6.28 12.67
CA HIS A 87 0.95 6.58 14.02
C HIS A 87 0.80 8.09 14.27
N VAL A 88 1.77 8.91 13.87
CA VAL A 88 1.73 10.37 14.06
C VAL A 88 0.68 11.04 13.15
N GLU A 89 0.48 10.55 11.93
CA GLU A 89 -0.62 11.01 11.06
C GLU A 89 -1.99 10.57 11.60
N ALA A 90 -2.10 9.39 12.20
CA ALA A 90 -3.32 8.93 12.87
C ALA A 90 -3.65 9.74 14.14
N GLU A 91 -2.64 10.11 14.94
CA GLU A 91 -2.78 10.92 16.15
C GLU A 91 -3.25 12.36 15.84
N LYS A 92 -2.84 12.96 14.71
CA LYS A 92 -3.35 14.28 14.27
C LYS A 92 -4.83 14.26 13.85
N GLY A 93 -5.39 13.10 13.51
CA GLY A 93 -6.80 12.90 13.18
C GLY A 93 -7.70 12.58 14.39
N GLY A 94 -7.12 12.37 15.57
CA GLY A 94 -7.88 12.00 16.76
C GLY A 94 -7.02 12.06 18.01
N ALA A 95 -7.10 13.16 18.74
CA ALA A 95 -6.57 13.23 20.09
C ALA A 95 -7.35 12.28 21.02
N LYS A 96 -6.79 11.10 21.30
CA LYS A 96 -6.95 10.25 22.52
C LYS A 96 -6.28 8.90 22.20
N LEU A 97 -5.21 8.45 22.86
CA LEU A 97 -4.92 8.45 24.29
C LEU A 97 -3.44 8.11 24.53
N THR A 98 -2.85 8.84 25.46
CA THR A 98 -1.66 8.45 26.20
C THR A 98 -1.86 7.09 26.88
N LEU A 99 -0.79 6.30 26.82
CA LEU A 99 -0.41 5.16 27.66
C LEU A 99 -1.09 5.10 29.04
N MET A 100 -1.68 3.93 29.32
CA MET A 100 -1.75 3.19 30.60
C MET A 100 -3.13 2.55 30.77
N ALA A 101 -3.20 1.21 30.71
CA ALA A 101 -4.21 0.47 31.44
C ALA A 101 -3.73 -0.96 31.71
N SER A 102 -3.27 -1.18 32.94
CA SER A 102 -3.30 -2.48 33.59
C SER A 102 -4.75 -2.99 33.68
N LYS A 103 -4.99 -4.14 33.04
CA LYS A 103 -5.96 -5.21 33.42
C LYS A 103 -7.47 -4.89 33.42
N PRO A 104 -8.33 -5.92 33.27
CA PRO A 104 -8.44 -6.83 32.14
C PRO A 104 -9.76 -6.64 31.37
N SER A 105 -9.66 -7.00 30.09
CA SER A 105 -10.72 -7.35 29.15
C SER A 105 -12.03 -7.84 29.77
N SER A 106 -13.13 -7.14 29.47
CA SER A 106 -14.40 -7.81 29.28
C SER A 106 -15.18 -7.21 28.10
N VAL A 107 -15.63 -8.13 27.24
CA VAL A 107 -16.71 -8.03 26.25
C VAL A 107 -16.42 -7.28 24.94
N ALA A 108 -15.67 -7.99 24.09
CA ALA A 108 -16.11 -8.40 22.76
C ALA A 108 -16.93 -7.37 21.95
N ARG A 109 -16.23 -6.49 21.24
CA ARG A 109 -16.61 -6.16 19.86
C ARG A 109 -15.52 -6.74 18.98
N GLY A 110 -15.80 -7.97 18.55
CA GLY A 110 -14.84 -8.87 17.95
C GLY A 110 -14.03 -8.21 16.85
N HIS A 111 -12.74 -8.55 16.85
CA HIS A 111 -12.02 -8.92 15.65
C HIS A 111 -13.03 -9.54 14.69
N ARG A 112 -13.50 -8.78 13.70
CA ARG A 112 -14.33 -9.34 12.65
C ARG A 112 -13.41 -10.34 12.01
N ALA A 113 -13.66 -11.60 12.35
CA ALA A 113 -12.69 -12.65 12.26
C ALA A 113 -12.03 -12.57 10.89
N MET A 114 -10.72 -12.79 10.86
CA MET A 114 -10.09 -13.50 9.75
C MET A 114 -10.69 -14.92 9.66
N ALA A 115 -12.01 -15.05 9.78
CA ALA A 115 -12.78 -16.13 9.22
C ALA A 115 -12.44 -16.02 7.75
N HIS A 116 -11.54 -16.91 7.32
CA HIS A 116 -11.31 -17.28 5.94
C HIS A 116 -12.41 -16.69 5.09
N GLN A 117 -12.12 -15.60 4.37
CA GLN A 117 -13.02 -15.06 3.36
C GLN A 117 -13.13 -16.18 2.34
N SER A 118 -14.03 -17.10 2.63
CA SER A 118 -14.15 -18.35 1.95
C SER A 118 -14.60 -18.01 0.54
N ILE A 119 -14.19 -18.79 -0.44
CA ILE A 119 -14.48 -18.51 -1.85
C ILE A 119 -16.01 -18.45 -2.09
N ASP A 120 -16.79 -19.04 -1.18
CA ASP A 120 -18.26 -19.01 -1.18
C ASP A 120 -18.87 -17.78 -0.47
N SER A 121 -18.05 -16.83 -0.01
CA SER A 121 -18.49 -15.56 0.58
C SER A 121 -19.22 -14.68 -0.45
N PRO A 122 -20.14 -13.80 -0.01
CA PRO A 122 -20.83 -12.89 -0.91
C PRO A 122 -19.88 -11.85 -1.51
N ILE A 123 -20.16 -11.43 -2.74
CA ILE A 123 -19.34 -10.45 -3.48
C ILE A 123 -19.22 -9.08 -2.79
N THR A 124 -20.10 -8.75 -1.85
CA THR A 124 -20.06 -7.50 -1.06
C THR A 124 -18.86 -7.41 -0.11
N VAL A 125 -18.16 -8.52 0.14
CA VAL A 125 -16.91 -8.54 0.92
C VAL A 125 -15.77 -7.88 0.15
N ILE A 126 -15.84 -7.88 -1.19
CA ILE A 126 -14.78 -7.35 -2.05
C ILE A 126 -14.82 -5.83 -2.04
N LYS A 127 -13.68 -5.22 -1.70
CA LYS A 127 -13.49 -3.77 -1.73
C LYS A 127 -13.73 -3.25 -3.16
N GLY A 128 -14.66 -2.29 -3.31
CA GLY A 128 -15.06 -1.72 -4.60
C GLY A 128 -16.40 -2.22 -5.14
N ILE A 129 -16.99 -3.28 -4.56
CA ILE A 129 -18.35 -3.73 -4.90
C ILE A 129 -19.36 -3.12 -3.92
N SER A 130 -20.09 -2.11 -4.38
CA SER A 130 -21.19 -1.53 -3.61
C SER A 130 -22.40 -2.48 -3.57
N SER A 131 -23.30 -2.27 -2.61
CA SER A 131 -24.59 -3.00 -2.55
C SER A 131 -25.39 -2.86 -3.86
N SER A 132 -25.35 -1.69 -4.49
CA SER A 132 -26.00 -1.43 -5.78
C SER A 132 -25.37 -2.19 -6.95
N LEU A 133 -24.06 -2.43 -6.94
CA LEU A 133 -23.39 -3.25 -7.95
C LEU A 133 -23.64 -4.74 -7.69
N ALA A 134 -23.67 -5.14 -6.41
CA ALA A 134 -23.96 -6.51 -6.01
C ALA A 134 -25.35 -6.97 -6.46
N THR A 135 -26.37 -6.10 -6.42
CA THR A 135 -27.70 -6.44 -6.95
C THR A 135 -27.70 -6.68 -8.47
N LYS A 136 -26.87 -5.96 -9.23
CA LYS A 136 -26.71 -6.20 -10.67
C LYS A 136 -26.02 -7.54 -10.95
N PHE A 137 -24.95 -7.86 -10.23
CA PHE A 137 -24.28 -9.15 -10.33
C PHE A 137 -25.18 -10.32 -9.92
N ASN A 138 -26.03 -10.14 -8.91
CA ASN A 138 -27.02 -11.14 -8.53
C ASN A 138 -28.00 -11.47 -9.66
N LYS A 139 -28.40 -10.48 -10.48
CA LYS A 139 -29.25 -10.70 -11.68
C LYS A 139 -28.52 -11.47 -12.77
N LEU A 140 -27.19 -11.36 -12.84
CA LEU A 140 -26.32 -12.09 -13.77
C LEU A 140 -25.90 -13.48 -13.23
N GLY A 141 -26.44 -13.91 -12.07
CA GLY A 141 -26.11 -15.21 -11.46
C GLY A 141 -24.82 -15.22 -10.62
N VAL A 142 -24.19 -14.06 -10.43
CA VAL A 142 -22.93 -13.93 -9.67
C VAL A 142 -23.26 -13.47 -8.24
N LYS A 143 -23.29 -14.43 -7.31
CA LYS A 143 -23.62 -14.18 -5.89
C LYS A 143 -22.40 -14.26 -4.97
N THR A 144 -21.48 -15.16 -5.29
CA THR A 144 -20.30 -15.48 -4.48
C THR A 144 -19.01 -15.04 -5.15
N VAL A 145 -17.92 -14.95 -4.38
CA VAL A 145 -16.58 -14.69 -4.89
C VAL A 145 -16.17 -15.75 -5.90
N ARG A 146 -16.53 -17.02 -5.70
CA ARG A 146 -16.29 -18.12 -6.67
C ARG A 146 -16.90 -17.78 -8.02
N ASN A 147 -18.17 -17.40 -8.04
CA ASN A 147 -18.84 -17.09 -9.31
C ASN A 147 -18.21 -15.88 -9.99
N LEU A 148 -17.75 -14.89 -9.22
CA LEU A 148 -17.09 -13.71 -9.78
C LEU A 148 -15.71 -14.06 -10.38
N LEU A 149 -14.94 -14.96 -9.74
CA LEU A 149 -13.65 -15.42 -10.26
C LEU A 149 -13.78 -16.13 -11.61
N TYR A 150 -14.89 -16.84 -11.83
CA TYR A 150 -15.20 -17.51 -13.09
C TYR A 150 -16.11 -16.68 -14.01
N PHE A 151 -16.37 -15.42 -13.68
CA PHE A 151 -17.16 -14.50 -14.53
C PHE A 151 -16.23 -13.77 -15.50
N PHE A 152 -15.95 -14.42 -16.63
CA PHE A 152 -15.05 -13.88 -17.65
C PHE A 152 -15.72 -12.81 -18.53
N PRO A 153 -14.98 -11.76 -18.95
CA PRO A 153 -15.47 -10.82 -19.94
C PRO A 153 -15.85 -11.52 -21.24
N HIS A 154 -17.00 -11.17 -21.81
CA HIS A 154 -17.44 -11.73 -23.09
C HIS A 154 -16.62 -11.22 -24.29
N ARG A 155 -16.01 -10.02 -24.15
CA ARG A 155 -15.17 -9.40 -25.16
C ARG A 155 -14.02 -8.66 -24.48
N HIS A 156 -12.81 -8.84 -25.02
CA HIS A 156 -11.66 -8.00 -24.69
C HIS A 156 -11.51 -6.94 -25.77
N LEU A 157 -11.53 -5.66 -25.37
CA LEU A 157 -11.22 -4.55 -26.27
C LEU A 157 -9.72 -4.24 -26.14
N ASP A 158 -8.97 -4.49 -27.21
CA ASP A 158 -7.54 -4.16 -27.27
C ASP A 158 -7.36 -2.70 -27.71
N TYR A 159 -6.91 -1.86 -26.78
CA TYR A 159 -6.65 -0.44 -27.00
C TYR A 159 -5.17 -0.15 -27.34
N SER A 160 -4.35 -1.18 -27.58
CA SER A 160 -2.95 -1.02 -27.96
C SER A 160 -2.81 -0.34 -29.33
N GLN A 161 -3.76 -0.60 -30.23
CA GLN A 161 -3.79 0.01 -31.56
C GLN A 161 -4.67 1.26 -31.54
N ARG A 162 -4.02 2.42 -31.40
CA ARG A 162 -4.68 3.73 -31.52
C ARG A 162 -4.64 4.17 -32.98
N LYS A 163 -5.80 4.56 -33.53
CA LYS A 163 -5.91 5.21 -34.84
C LYS A 163 -6.12 6.70 -34.65
N SER A 164 -5.50 7.52 -35.48
CA SER A 164 -5.80 8.95 -35.53
C SER A 164 -7.21 9.15 -36.07
N ILE A 165 -7.88 10.23 -35.66
CA ILE A 165 -9.22 10.61 -36.13
C ILE A 165 -9.24 10.70 -37.66
N SER A 166 -8.14 11.16 -38.27
CA SER A 166 -7.97 11.25 -39.73
C SER A 166 -7.95 9.89 -40.47
N GLN A 167 -7.84 8.78 -39.75
CA GLN A 167 -7.75 7.42 -40.29
C GLN A 167 -9.00 6.58 -39.99
N LEU A 168 -10.05 7.19 -39.43
CA LEU A 168 -11.34 6.55 -39.27
C LEU A 168 -11.99 6.43 -40.66
N THR A 169 -12.48 5.24 -40.98
CA THR A 169 -13.20 4.94 -42.22
C THR A 169 -14.67 4.79 -41.87
N GLU A 170 -15.54 5.39 -42.69
CA GLU A 170 -17.00 5.30 -42.58
C GLU A 170 -17.53 3.99 -43.18
#